data_AF-A0A8H5NPW6-F1
#
_entry.id   AF-A0A8H5NPW6-F1
#
_cell.length_a   1.000
_cell.length_b   1.000
_cell.length_c   1.000
_cell.angle_alpha   90.00
_cell.angle_beta   90.00
_cell.angle_gamma   90.00
#
_symmetry.space_group_name_H-M   'P 1'
#
loop_
_entity.id
_entity.type
_entity.pdbx_description
1 polymer ?
#
loop_
_entity_poly.entity_id
_entity_poly.type
_entity_poly.pdbx_seq_one_letter_code
_entity_poly.pdbx_strand_id
1 'polypeptide(L)'
;MLTPGQFVAWPMKANQAKYCPLIQQIAPDNQLALSRDGGETWAVKWKCDEVKFGTLTTKTDNQSVANASIASVRWYPWGDRAVAVDTILIPPTEQWPDWHVQMHRIRCQKPIESLHVVEGGFAINGRKRADGMNLPTLPIPDGAVPGRFEGNFSDERSTIISSEAGSSGILTEALFDRQRVDVESYALKSDSNTNIMCQRTLIPVASVGITGRLEPSQELWLKTSVFAVSSNVGEGRQGDVAGLKERWSRPPTIEVESFEQILHNM
;
A
#
# COMPACT_ATOMS: atom_id res chain seq x y z
N MET A 1 -2.29 4.69 -10.63
CA MET A 1 -3.24 3.77 -11.29
C MET A 1 -3.63 2.72 -10.26
N LEU A 2 -4.91 2.55 -9.95
CA LEU A 2 -5.39 1.45 -9.10
C LEU A 2 -5.51 0.22 -10.01
N THR A 3 -4.64 -0.78 -9.83
CA THR A 3 -4.56 -1.90 -10.79
C THR A 3 -5.05 -3.19 -10.13
N PRO A 4 -6.32 -3.59 -10.32
CA PRO A 4 -6.84 -4.86 -9.80
C PRO A 4 -6.41 -6.07 -10.64
N GLY A 5 -5.85 -5.87 -11.84
CA GLY A 5 -5.39 -6.92 -12.76
C GLY A 5 -3.88 -6.86 -13.03
N GLN A 6 -3.34 -7.84 -13.75
CA GLN A 6 -1.94 -7.82 -14.18
C GLN A 6 -1.78 -6.86 -15.38
N PHE A 7 -0.81 -5.95 -15.33
CA PHE A 7 -0.35 -5.20 -16.49
C PHE A 7 1.11 -5.58 -16.77
N VAL A 8 1.35 -6.35 -17.85
CA VAL A 8 2.70 -6.59 -18.36
C VAL A 8 2.64 -6.60 -19.89
N ALA A 9 3.36 -5.66 -20.52
CA ALA A 9 3.40 -5.56 -21.98
C ALA A 9 4.40 -6.54 -22.63
N TRP A 10 5.26 -7.23 -21.87
CA TRP A 10 6.29 -8.13 -22.43
C TRP A 10 6.66 -9.31 -21.50
N PRO A 11 6.83 -10.53 -22.02
CA PRO A 11 7.25 -11.69 -21.24
C PRO A 11 8.78 -11.71 -21.14
N MET A 12 9.35 -10.89 -20.27
CA MET A 12 10.74 -11.11 -19.84
C MET A 12 10.75 -11.98 -18.58
N LYS A 13 11.71 -12.90 -18.53
CA LYS A 13 12.09 -13.65 -17.33
C LYS A 13 12.45 -12.65 -16.21
N ALA A 14 11.45 -12.27 -15.41
CA ALA A 14 11.58 -11.30 -14.33
C ALA A 14 12.61 -11.71 -13.25
N ASN A 15 13.06 -12.96 -13.27
CA ASN A 15 14.08 -13.51 -12.38
C ASN A 15 15.54 -13.38 -12.88
N GLN A 16 15.80 -12.74 -14.03
CA GLN A 16 17.16 -12.58 -14.57
C GLN A 16 17.46 -11.17 -15.10
N ALA A 17 16.82 -10.13 -14.56
CA ALA A 17 17.29 -8.77 -14.77
C ALA A 17 18.59 -8.52 -13.98
N LYS A 18 19.53 -7.83 -14.62
CA LYS A 18 20.97 -7.77 -14.34
C LYS A 18 21.39 -7.01 -13.06
N TYR A 19 20.52 -6.84 -12.07
CA TYR A 19 20.76 -5.97 -10.92
C TYR A 19 20.23 -6.60 -9.63
N CYS A 20 20.99 -6.44 -8.55
CA CYS A 20 20.77 -7.00 -7.21
C CYS A 20 19.30 -6.83 -6.76
N PRO A 21 18.57 -7.83 -6.25
CA PRO A 21 17.12 -7.76 -6.03
C PRO A 21 16.74 -6.93 -4.79
N LEU A 22 17.26 -5.71 -4.69
CA LEU A 22 16.98 -4.78 -3.61
C LEU A 22 15.56 -4.22 -3.79
N ILE A 23 14.80 -4.14 -2.69
CA ILE A 23 13.43 -3.61 -2.69
C ILE A 23 13.35 -2.18 -3.27
N GLN A 24 14.42 -1.40 -3.16
CA GLN A 24 14.58 -0.07 -3.75
C GLN A 24 14.52 -0.07 -5.29
N GLN A 25 14.95 -1.16 -5.94
CA GLN A 25 14.92 -1.30 -7.39
C GLN A 25 13.56 -1.80 -7.89
N ILE A 26 12.89 -2.64 -7.10
CA ILE A 26 11.50 -3.04 -7.37
C ILE A 26 10.57 -1.84 -7.24
N ALA A 27 10.80 -0.98 -6.24
CA ALA A 27 10.06 0.24 -5.96
C ALA A 27 8.53 -0.01 -5.98
N PRO A 28 7.96 -0.69 -4.97
CA PRO A 28 6.58 -1.17 -4.96
C PRO A 28 5.55 -0.02 -4.89
N ASP A 29 5.38 0.72 -5.98
CA ASP A 29 4.44 1.84 -6.12
C ASP A 29 3.00 1.34 -6.18
N ASN A 30 2.25 1.56 -5.10
CA ASN A 30 0.89 1.07 -4.89
C ASN A 30 0.75 -0.44 -5.11
N GLN A 31 1.73 -1.20 -4.60
CA GLN A 31 1.87 -2.63 -4.85
C GLN A 31 2.41 -3.38 -3.61
N LEU A 32 1.99 -4.64 -3.45
CA LEU A 32 2.55 -5.58 -2.49
C LEU A 32 3.69 -6.40 -3.13
N ALA A 33 4.85 -6.40 -2.47
CA ALA A 33 5.99 -7.25 -2.77
C ALA A 33 6.19 -8.29 -1.64
N LEU A 34 6.56 -9.51 -2.00
CA LEU A 34 6.78 -10.62 -1.08
C LEU A 34 8.16 -11.23 -1.33
N SER A 35 8.82 -11.62 -0.26
CA SER A 35 10.03 -12.45 -0.25
C SER A 35 9.79 -13.68 0.62
N ARG A 36 10.42 -14.80 0.23
CA ARG A 36 10.39 -16.07 0.97
C ARG A 36 11.78 -16.56 1.38
N ASP A 37 12.78 -15.72 1.21
CA ASP A 37 14.21 -15.99 1.34
C ASP A 37 14.91 -14.86 2.11
N GLY A 38 14.27 -14.32 3.15
CA GLY A 38 14.89 -13.31 4.01
C GLY A 38 15.07 -11.92 3.36
N GLY A 39 14.41 -11.64 2.24
CA GLY A 39 14.55 -10.40 1.48
C GLY A 39 15.61 -10.44 0.38
N GLU A 40 16.20 -11.61 0.10
CA GLU A 40 17.17 -11.77 -1.00
C GLU A 40 16.52 -11.62 -2.38
N THR A 41 15.31 -12.15 -2.57
CA THR A 41 14.52 -11.98 -3.79
C THR A 41 13.10 -11.55 -3.49
N TRP A 42 12.55 -10.70 -4.36
CA TRP A 42 11.20 -10.15 -4.23
C TRP A 42 10.35 -10.54 -5.43
N ALA A 43 9.10 -10.91 -5.16
CA ALA A 43 8.08 -11.18 -6.14
C ALA A 43 6.86 -10.32 -5.87
N VAL A 44 6.27 -9.83 -6.95
CA VAL A 44 5.00 -9.07 -6.93
C VAL A 44 3.90 -9.90 -7.57
N LYS A 45 2.72 -9.32 -7.73
CA LYS A 45 1.60 -9.95 -8.43
C LYS A 45 1.98 -10.51 -9.79
N TRP A 46 1.98 -11.83 -9.92
CA TRP A 46 2.27 -12.52 -11.17
C TRP A 46 1.04 -13.19 -11.78
N LYS A 47 0.66 -14.40 -11.34
CA LYS A 47 -0.52 -15.10 -11.87
C LYS A 47 -1.73 -14.83 -11.00
N CYS A 48 -2.85 -14.45 -11.58
CA CYS A 48 -4.09 -14.21 -10.85
C CYS A 48 -5.29 -14.97 -11.43
N ASP A 49 -6.25 -15.23 -10.56
CA ASP A 49 -7.58 -15.67 -10.93
C ASP A 49 -8.39 -14.48 -11.48
N GLU A 50 -9.63 -14.74 -11.87
CA GLU A 50 -10.56 -13.70 -12.32
C GLU A 50 -10.86 -12.71 -11.18
N VAL A 51 -10.95 -11.42 -11.53
CA VAL A 51 -11.31 -10.36 -10.58
C VAL A 51 -12.82 -10.45 -10.32
N LYS A 52 -13.22 -10.51 -9.05
CA LYS A 52 -14.61 -10.44 -8.63
C LYS A 52 -14.94 -9.03 -8.13
N PHE A 53 -16.16 -8.57 -8.39
CA PHE A 53 -16.67 -7.32 -7.86
C PHE A 53 -17.79 -7.59 -6.87
N GLY A 54 -17.86 -6.78 -5.81
CA GLY A 54 -18.87 -6.92 -4.78
C GLY A 54 -19.17 -5.58 -4.11
N THR A 55 -19.92 -5.65 -3.02
CA THR A 55 -20.27 -4.49 -2.21
C THR A 55 -19.95 -4.78 -0.75
N LEU A 56 -19.25 -3.87 -0.09
CA LEU A 56 -19.02 -3.87 1.34
C LEU A 56 -19.94 -2.86 2.00
N THR A 57 -20.70 -3.32 2.99
CA THR A 57 -21.49 -2.46 3.85
C THR A 57 -20.63 -1.96 5.01
N THR A 58 -20.44 -0.65 5.09
CA THR A 58 -19.66 0.06 6.11
C THR A 58 -20.59 0.90 6.98
N LYS A 59 -20.21 1.13 8.24
CA LYS A 59 -20.89 2.06 9.13
C LYS A 59 -20.16 3.41 9.08
N THR A 60 -20.91 4.47 8.89
CA THR A 60 -20.37 5.83 9.00
C THR A 60 -20.27 6.26 10.46
N ASP A 61 -19.53 7.34 10.71
CA ASP A 61 -19.41 7.96 12.04
C ASP A 61 -20.78 8.39 12.61
N ASN A 62 -21.75 8.68 11.73
CA ASN A 62 -23.13 9.01 12.09
C ASN A 62 -24.03 7.77 12.26
N GLN A 63 -23.45 6.58 12.31
CA GLN A 63 -24.14 5.28 12.35
C GLN A 63 -25.04 4.99 11.13
N SER A 64 -24.95 5.80 10.07
CA SER A 64 -25.61 5.49 8.81
C SER A 64 -24.87 4.37 8.09
N VAL A 65 -25.60 3.59 7.31
CA VAL A 65 -25.04 2.50 6.53
C VAL A 65 -24.64 3.02 5.15
N ALA A 66 -23.38 2.85 4.78
CA ALA A 66 -22.84 3.21 3.48
C ALA A 66 -22.31 1.97 2.75
N ASN A 67 -22.61 1.87 1.45
CA ASN A 67 -22.14 0.79 0.60
C ASN A 67 -20.91 1.25 -0.19
N ALA A 68 -19.82 0.50 -0.11
CA ALA A 68 -18.62 0.70 -0.91
C ALA A 68 -18.48 -0.43 -1.94
N SER A 69 -18.28 -0.09 -3.21
CA SER A 69 -17.91 -1.11 -4.22
C SER A 69 -16.53 -1.65 -3.90
N ILE A 70 -16.34 -2.96 -4.05
CA ILE A 70 -15.05 -3.62 -3.82
C ILE A 70 -14.66 -4.46 -5.02
N ALA A 71 -13.36 -4.63 -5.21
CA ALA A 71 -12.79 -5.59 -6.15
C ALA A 71 -11.92 -6.58 -5.39
N SER A 72 -12.01 -7.87 -5.72
CA SER A 72 -11.19 -8.90 -5.10
C SER A 72 -10.56 -9.82 -6.13
N VAL A 73 -9.40 -10.35 -5.79
CA VAL A 73 -8.64 -11.23 -6.67
C VAL A 73 -7.68 -12.08 -5.87
N ARG A 74 -7.61 -13.37 -6.22
CA ARG A 74 -6.55 -14.27 -5.75
C ARG A 74 -5.39 -14.24 -6.73
N TRP A 75 -4.17 -14.24 -6.21
CA TRP A 75 -2.97 -14.30 -7.03
C TRP A 75 -1.81 -15.03 -6.36
N TYR A 76 -0.79 -15.34 -7.16
CA TYR A 76 0.37 -16.14 -6.78
C TYR A 76 1.66 -15.41 -7.17
N PRO A 77 2.53 -15.06 -6.20
CA PRO A 77 3.83 -14.43 -6.48
C PRO A 77 4.78 -15.36 -7.24
N TRP A 78 4.73 -16.67 -6.97
CA TRP A 78 5.63 -17.67 -7.56
C TRP A 78 4.88 -18.79 -8.28
N GLY A 79 5.56 -19.42 -9.26
CA GLY A 79 4.97 -20.43 -10.14
C GLY A 79 4.72 -21.78 -9.47
N ASP A 80 5.46 -22.06 -8.40
CA ASP A 80 5.24 -23.23 -7.56
C ASP A 80 4.03 -23.09 -6.63
N ARG A 81 3.39 -21.91 -6.62
CA ARG A 81 2.21 -21.57 -5.80
C ARG A 81 2.42 -21.86 -4.31
N ALA A 82 3.64 -21.74 -3.80
CA ALA A 82 3.92 -21.94 -2.38
C ALA A 82 3.19 -20.94 -1.48
N VAL A 83 2.85 -19.76 -2.00
CA VAL A 83 2.06 -18.73 -1.34
C VAL A 83 0.91 -18.32 -2.24
N ALA A 84 -0.28 -18.14 -1.66
CA ALA A 84 -1.45 -17.57 -2.30
C ALA A 84 -1.83 -16.26 -1.60
N VAL A 85 -2.20 -15.24 -2.37
CA VAL A 85 -2.61 -13.94 -1.84
C VAL A 85 -4.02 -13.63 -2.31
N ASP A 86 -4.96 -13.53 -1.37
CA ASP A 86 -6.27 -12.95 -1.63
C ASP A 86 -6.18 -11.44 -1.36
N THR A 87 -6.51 -10.61 -2.34
CA THR A 87 -6.49 -9.15 -2.22
C THR A 87 -7.89 -8.60 -2.38
N ILE A 88 -8.27 -7.65 -1.53
CA ILE A 88 -9.47 -6.83 -1.69
C ILE A 88 -9.05 -5.38 -1.76
N LEU A 89 -9.58 -4.68 -2.76
CA LEU A 89 -9.42 -3.26 -2.96
C LEU A 89 -10.75 -2.57 -2.68
N ILE A 90 -10.70 -1.56 -1.82
CA ILE A 90 -11.80 -0.65 -1.52
C ILE A 90 -11.36 0.73 -2.04
N PRO A 91 -12.01 1.29 -3.07
CA PRO A 91 -11.67 2.60 -3.60
C PRO A 91 -12.06 3.70 -2.59
N PRO A 92 -11.64 4.95 -2.84
CA PRO A 92 -12.12 6.09 -2.07
C PRO A 92 -13.64 6.18 -2.08
N THR A 93 -14.21 6.52 -0.93
CA THR A 93 -15.66 6.63 -0.71
C THR A 93 -16.00 8.07 -0.30
N GLU A 94 -17.29 8.40 -0.20
CA GLU A 94 -17.71 9.70 0.36
C GLU A 94 -17.24 9.88 1.81
N GLN A 95 -17.17 8.79 2.60
CA GLN A 95 -16.69 8.82 3.98
C GLN A 95 -15.16 9.00 4.04
N TRP A 96 -14.42 8.40 3.10
CA TRP A 96 -12.96 8.48 3.05
C TRP A 96 -12.49 8.89 1.65
N PRO A 97 -12.67 10.15 1.25
CA PRO A 97 -12.48 10.60 -0.13
C PRO A 97 -11.02 10.69 -0.60
N ASP A 98 -10.09 10.55 0.34
CA ASP A 98 -8.64 10.66 0.12
C ASP A 98 -7.89 9.36 0.44
N TRP A 99 -8.64 8.32 0.78
CA TRP A 99 -8.10 7.04 1.20
C TRP A 99 -8.66 5.93 0.33
N HIS A 100 -7.81 5.02 -0.11
CA HIS A 100 -8.25 3.70 -0.56
C HIS A 100 -7.69 2.65 0.39
N VAL A 101 -8.35 1.50 0.48
CA VAL A 101 -7.91 0.42 1.36
C VAL A 101 -7.53 -0.79 0.52
N GLN A 102 -6.35 -1.33 0.79
CA GLN A 102 -5.91 -2.61 0.30
C GLN A 102 -5.85 -3.56 1.49
N MET A 103 -6.44 -4.73 1.32
CA MET A 103 -6.36 -5.79 2.31
C MET A 103 -5.88 -7.05 1.64
N HIS A 104 -4.93 -7.74 2.28
CA HIS A 104 -4.30 -8.93 1.79
C HIS A 104 -4.39 -10.04 2.82
N ARG A 105 -4.87 -11.22 2.41
CA ARG A 105 -4.66 -12.48 3.14
C ARG A 105 -3.65 -13.31 2.39
N ILE A 106 -2.48 -13.48 2.99
CA ILE A 106 -1.33 -14.17 2.44
C ILE A 106 -1.24 -15.52 3.14
N ARG A 107 -1.50 -16.61 2.41
CA ARG A 107 -1.54 -17.97 2.95
C ARG A 107 -0.41 -18.82 2.40
N CYS A 108 0.33 -19.47 3.29
CA CYS A 108 1.30 -20.50 2.93
C CYS A 108 0.55 -21.76 2.47
N GLN A 109 0.81 -22.22 1.25
CA GLN A 109 0.30 -23.47 0.67
C GLN A 109 1.31 -24.60 0.80
N LYS A 110 2.59 -24.24 0.92
CA LYS A 110 3.73 -25.14 1.09
C LYS A 110 4.64 -24.56 2.18
N PRO A 111 5.50 -25.38 2.81
CA PRO A 111 6.49 -24.86 3.73
C PRO A 111 7.42 -23.86 3.05
N ILE A 112 7.71 -22.75 3.74
CA ILE A 112 8.67 -21.72 3.31
C ILE A 112 9.55 -21.31 4.50
N GLU A 113 10.78 -20.88 4.26
CA GLU A 113 11.76 -20.59 5.33
C GLU A 113 11.45 -19.29 6.09
N SER A 114 10.86 -18.32 5.41
CA SER A 114 10.46 -17.03 5.96
C SER A 114 9.40 -16.41 5.06
N LEU A 115 8.71 -15.38 5.57
CA LEU A 115 7.81 -14.56 4.79
C LEU A 115 8.06 -13.09 5.12
N HIS A 116 8.57 -12.34 4.14
CA HIS A 116 8.74 -10.89 4.26
C HIS A 116 7.82 -10.22 3.25
N VAL A 117 7.16 -9.16 3.67
CA VAL A 117 6.28 -8.39 2.80
C VAL A 117 6.57 -6.91 2.91
N VAL A 118 6.51 -6.22 1.78
CA VAL A 118 6.61 -4.77 1.69
C VAL A 118 5.46 -4.27 0.84
N GLU A 119 4.60 -3.46 1.43
CA GLU A 119 3.50 -2.78 0.72
C GLU A 119 3.81 -1.30 0.61
N GLY A 120 3.75 -0.77 -0.61
CA GLY A 120 3.94 0.66 -0.84
C GLY A 120 2.67 1.38 -1.23
N GLY A 121 2.55 2.64 -0.80
CA GLY A 121 1.59 3.60 -1.32
C GLY A 121 2.07 4.22 -2.63
N PHE A 122 1.59 5.42 -2.96
CA PHE A 122 1.96 6.05 -4.22
C PHE A 122 3.34 6.71 -4.16
N ALA A 123 4.14 6.48 -5.20
CA ALA A 123 5.36 7.22 -5.41
C ALA A 123 5.08 8.72 -5.59
N ILE A 124 5.81 9.57 -4.87
CA ILE A 124 5.70 11.03 -4.97
C ILE A 124 7.09 11.67 -5.02
N ASN A 125 7.19 12.89 -5.57
CA ASN A 125 8.46 13.60 -5.69
C ASN A 125 9.17 13.69 -4.32
N GLY A 126 10.41 13.18 -4.26
CA GLY A 126 11.22 13.13 -3.05
C GLY A 126 12.06 14.38 -2.80
N ARG A 127 11.83 15.45 -3.56
CA ARG A 127 12.65 16.67 -3.57
C ARG A 127 11.81 17.90 -3.30
N LYS A 128 12.41 18.86 -2.58
CA LYS A 128 11.83 20.19 -2.39
C LYS A 128 11.81 20.94 -3.71
N ARG A 129 10.72 21.66 -3.96
CA ARG A 129 10.58 22.53 -5.14
C ARG A 129 11.59 23.67 -5.16
N ALA A 130 11.86 24.26 -4.00
CA ALA A 130 12.64 25.50 -3.89
C ALA A 130 14.11 25.34 -4.32
N ASP A 131 14.73 24.20 -4.02
CA ASP A 131 16.18 23.99 -4.18
C ASP A 131 16.56 22.59 -4.67
N GLY A 132 15.59 21.69 -4.90
CA GLY A 132 15.85 20.32 -5.33
C GLY A 132 16.52 19.43 -4.27
N MET A 133 16.67 19.91 -3.03
CA MET A 133 17.23 19.12 -1.92
C MET A 133 16.23 18.05 -1.45
N ASN A 134 16.69 17.11 -0.63
CA ASN A 134 15.80 16.10 -0.03
C ASN A 134 14.68 16.77 0.79
N LEU A 135 13.51 16.13 0.81
CA LEU A 135 12.44 16.51 1.74
C LEU A 135 12.93 16.34 3.20
N PRO A 136 12.68 17.32 4.09
CA PRO A 136 13.03 17.21 5.50
C PRO A 136 12.12 16.21 6.22
N THR A 137 12.63 15.57 7.27
CA THR A 137 11.82 14.69 8.14
C THR A 137 11.22 15.50 9.27
N LEU A 138 9.94 15.84 9.16
CA LEU A 138 9.21 16.71 10.09
C LEU A 138 7.72 16.31 10.12
N PRO A 139 7.05 16.37 11.29
CA PRO A 139 5.62 16.09 11.39
C PRO A 139 4.79 17.13 10.62
N ILE A 140 3.55 16.78 10.27
CA ILE A 140 2.63 17.68 9.58
C ILE A 140 2.26 18.85 10.51
N PRO A 141 2.57 20.12 10.15
CA PRO A 141 2.19 21.27 10.96
C PRO A 141 0.68 21.52 10.88
N ASP A 142 0.15 22.21 11.89
CA ASP A 142 -1.24 22.67 11.87
C ASP A 142 -1.47 23.64 10.70
N GLY A 143 -2.60 23.50 10.01
CA GLY A 143 -2.90 24.32 8.83
C GLY A 143 -2.07 23.99 7.58
N ALA A 144 -1.29 22.90 7.57
CA ALA A 144 -0.60 22.44 6.38
C ALA A 144 -1.57 22.24 5.20
N VAL A 145 -1.17 22.69 4.02
CA VAL A 145 -1.96 22.56 2.79
C VAL A 145 -1.24 21.62 1.83
N PRO A 146 -1.93 20.62 1.23
CA PRO A 146 -1.33 19.76 0.22
C PRO A 146 -0.70 20.58 -0.93
N GLY A 147 0.51 20.22 -1.37
CA GLY A 147 1.25 20.96 -2.40
C GLY A 147 1.98 22.22 -1.92
N ARG A 148 1.75 22.67 -0.68
CA ARG A 148 2.50 23.79 -0.06
C ARG A 148 3.44 23.34 1.04
N PHE A 149 3.06 22.30 1.78
CA PHE A 149 3.94 21.66 2.76
C PHE A 149 4.81 20.61 2.07
N GLU A 150 6.11 20.64 2.35
CA GLU A 150 7.11 19.71 1.81
C GLU A 150 7.87 19.05 2.97
N GLY A 151 7.72 17.73 3.12
CA GLY A 151 8.31 16.97 4.22
C GLY A 151 7.88 15.52 4.21
N ASN A 152 8.54 14.69 5.01
CA ASN A 152 8.11 13.33 5.29
C ASN A 152 8.08 13.07 6.80
N PHE A 153 7.20 12.17 7.21
CA PHE A 153 7.12 11.72 8.59
C PHE A 153 6.71 10.25 8.63
N SER A 154 7.35 9.49 9.50
CA SER A 154 7.03 8.09 9.76
C SER A 154 6.88 7.88 11.26
N ASP A 155 5.85 7.13 11.64
CA ASP A 155 5.73 6.52 12.96
C ASP A 155 5.82 4.99 12.83
N GLU A 156 5.47 4.25 13.89
CA GLU A 156 5.55 2.79 13.90
C GLU A 156 4.76 2.14 12.75
N ARG A 157 3.61 2.68 12.36
CA ARG A 157 2.67 2.00 11.43
C ARG A 157 2.27 2.84 10.23
N SER A 158 2.71 4.09 10.18
CA SER A 158 2.31 5.03 9.16
C SER A 158 3.49 5.83 8.64
N THR A 159 3.40 6.18 7.35
CA THR A 159 4.34 7.10 6.71
C THR A 159 3.55 8.02 5.81
N ILE A 160 3.84 9.31 5.87
CA ILE A 160 3.33 10.32 4.96
C ILE A 160 4.46 11.12 4.35
N ILE A 161 4.31 11.41 3.06
CA ILE A 161 5.26 12.15 2.24
C ILE A 161 4.49 13.24 1.51
N SER A 162 4.89 14.48 1.71
CA SER A 162 4.30 15.67 1.11
C SER A 162 5.34 16.40 0.28
N SER A 163 4.93 16.83 -0.92
CA SER A 163 5.74 17.60 -1.87
C SER A 163 4.86 18.62 -2.58
N GLU A 164 5.44 19.40 -3.51
CA GLU A 164 4.67 20.28 -4.39
C GLU A 164 3.54 19.57 -5.17
N ALA A 165 3.66 18.26 -5.43
CA ALA A 165 2.66 17.48 -6.17
C ALA A 165 1.43 17.08 -5.31
N GLY A 166 1.50 17.29 -3.99
CA GLY A 166 0.46 16.88 -3.05
C GLY A 166 1.02 16.04 -1.90
N SER A 167 0.33 14.96 -1.54
CA SER A 167 0.74 14.07 -0.45
C SER A 167 0.35 12.63 -0.74
N SER A 168 1.25 11.70 -0.39
CA SER A 168 0.98 10.27 -0.36
C SER A 168 1.37 9.71 1.00
N GLY A 169 0.56 8.81 1.54
CA GLY A 169 0.90 8.12 2.76
C GLY A 169 0.26 6.76 2.86
N ILE A 170 0.64 6.02 3.89
CA ILE A 170 0.04 4.74 4.25
C ILE A 170 -0.14 4.64 5.75
N LEU A 171 -1.14 3.86 6.18
CA LEU A 171 -1.31 3.38 7.54
C LEU A 171 -1.60 1.89 7.46
N THR A 172 -0.77 1.08 8.11
CA THR A 172 -0.81 -0.38 7.97
C THR A 172 -1.00 -1.11 9.30
N GLU A 173 -1.84 -2.13 9.28
CA GLU A 173 -2.05 -3.07 10.37
C GLU A 173 -1.83 -4.49 9.87
N ALA A 174 -1.21 -5.33 10.71
CA ALA A 174 -0.92 -6.71 10.35
C ALA A 174 -1.28 -7.69 11.47
N LEU A 175 -1.82 -8.86 11.07
CA LEU A 175 -2.07 -9.99 11.95
C LEU A 175 -1.40 -11.25 11.36
N PHE A 176 -0.59 -11.94 12.15
CA PHE A 176 -0.09 -13.27 11.80
C PHE A 176 -0.79 -14.31 12.66
N ASP A 177 -1.45 -15.30 12.03
CA ASP A 177 -2.25 -16.32 12.72
C ASP A 177 -3.19 -15.71 13.80
N ARG A 178 -3.82 -14.58 13.44
CA ARG A 178 -4.75 -13.78 14.27
C ARG A 178 -4.13 -13.07 15.47
N GLN A 179 -2.81 -12.99 15.54
CA GLN A 179 -2.10 -12.19 16.53
C GLN A 179 -1.49 -10.97 15.87
N ARG A 180 -1.56 -9.81 16.55
CA ARG A 180 -0.91 -8.59 16.06
C ARG A 180 0.59 -8.80 15.96
N VAL A 181 1.16 -8.35 14.85
CA VAL A 181 2.60 -8.34 14.61
C VAL A 181 3.06 -6.93 14.34
N ASP A 182 4.34 -6.69 14.60
CA ASP A 182 4.95 -5.39 14.36
C ASP A 182 4.98 -5.07 12.86
N VAL A 183 4.67 -3.83 12.56
CA VAL A 183 4.80 -3.23 11.24
C VAL A 183 5.93 -2.23 11.35
N GLU A 184 6.79 -2.17 10.34
CA GLU A 184 7.77 -1.09 10.19
C GLU A 184 7.32 -0.18 9.04
N SER A 185 7.14 1.11 9.30
CA SER A 185 6.80 2.07 8.24
C SER A 185 7.93 3.09 8.01
N TYR A 186 8.24 3.34 6.74
CA TYR A 186 9.29 4.28 6.35
C TYR A 186 9.10 4.86 4.94
N ALA A 187 9.80 5.96 4.64
CA ALA A 187 9.88 6.50 3.28
C ALA A 187 10.97 5.78 2.47
N LEU A 188 10.59 4.83 1.62
CA LEU A 188 11.50 4.13 0.73
C LEU A 188 12.06 5.07 -0.33
N LYS A 189 13.40 5.15 -0.40
CA LYS A 189 14.12 5.78 -1.50
C LYS A 189 14.23 4.79 -2.64
N SER A 190 13.40 4.95 -3.67
CA SER A 190 13.52 4.18 -4.90
C SER A 190 14.83 4.54 -5.63
N ASP A 191 15.30 3.62 -6.48
CA ASP A 191 16.36 3.99 -7.42
C ASP A 191 15.89 5.16 -8.28
N SER A 192 16.79 6.12 -8.54
CA SER A 192 16.44 7.39 -9.17
C SER A 192 15.79 7.24 -10.54
N ASN A 193 16.01 6.11 -11.22
CA ASN A 193 15.52 5.85 -12.57
C ASN A 193 14.35 4.85 -12.64
N THR A 194 13.80 4.40 -11.51
CA THR A 194 12.70 3.42 -11.51
C THR A 194 11.34 4.06 -11.86
N ASN A 195 11.18 5.38 -11.73
CA ASN A 195 9.96 6.09 -12.09
C ASN A 195 10.18 6.98 -13.33
N ILE A 196 9.39 6.73 -14.37
CA ILE A 196 9.49 7.41 -15.67
C ILE A 196 8.89 8.83 -15.62
N MET A 197 7.89 9.05 -14.75
CA MET A 197 7.18 10.33 -14.65
C MET A 197 7.95 11.36 -13.82
N CYS A 198 8.63 10.91 -12.75
CA CYS A 198 9.38 11.75 -11.84
C CYS A 198 10.60 10.99 -11.33
N GLN A 199 11.78 11.57 -11.46
CA GLN A 199 13.01 10.98 -10.91
C GLN A 199 13.09 11.19 -9.39
N ARG A 200 13.81 10.31 -8.69
CA ARG A 200 14.11 10.45 -7.25
C ARG A 200 12.84 10.56 -6.39
N THR A 201 11.86 9.70 -6.68
CA THR A 201 10.65 9.61 -5.86
C THR A 201 10.93 9.00 -4.50
N LEU A 202 10.02 9.25 -3.57
CA LEU A 202 9.89 8.45 -2.35
C LEU A 202 8.56 7.69 -2.41
N ILE A 203 8.54 6.51 -1.81
CA ILE A 203 7.34 5.68 -1.66
C ILE A 203 7.10 5.49 -0.16
N PRO A 204 5.93 5.85 0.39
CA PRO A 204 5.60 5.46 1.75
C PRO A 204 5.40 3.94 1.77
N VAL A 205 6.16 3.21 2.59
CA VAL A 205 6.11 1.74 2.64
C VAL A 205 5.91 1.22 4.05
N ALA A 206 5.27 0.05 4.14
CA ALA A 206 5.11 -0.74 5.34
C ALA A 206 5.73 -2.11 5.10
N SER A 207 6.48 -2.61 6.08
CA SER A 207 7.20 -3.86 6.04
C SER A 207 6.80 -4.75 7.20
N VAL A 208 6.60 -6.04 6.93
CA VAL A 208 6.36 -7.06 7.96
C VAL A 208 7.22 -8.27 7.63
N GLY A 209 7.94 -8.78 8.62
CA GLY A 209 8.80 -9.96 8.50
C GLY A 209 8.41 -11.05 9.48
N ILE A 210 8.06 -12.23 8.96
CA ILE A 210 7.85 -13.44 9.74
C ILE A 210 9.05 -14.36 9.50
N THR A 211 9.87 -14.51 10.54
CA THR A 211 11.09 -15.31 10.50
C THR A 211 10.87 -16.72 11.02
N GLY A 212 11.64 -17.66 10.50
CA GLY A 212 11.51 -19.07 10.84
C GLY A 212 10.52 -19.77 9.92
N ARG A 213 10.70 -21.08 9.78
CA ARG A 213 9.96 -21.90 8.82
C ARG A 213 8.44 -21.79 9.07
N LEU A 214 7.72 -21.32 8.06
CA LEU A 214 6.26 -21.28 8.05
C LEU A 214 5.72 -22.58 7.45
N GLU A 215 4.72 -23.14 8.10
CA GLU A 215 4.03 -24.34 7.68
C GLU A 215 2.77 -24.02 6.85
N PRO A 216 2.27 -24.97 6.04
CA PRO A 216 1.03 -24.79 5.30
C PRO A 216 -0.14 -24.40 6.20
N SER A 217 -1.00 -23.53 5.68
CA SER A 217 -2.17 -22.94 6.36
C SER A 217 -1.88 -21.75 7.29
N GLN A 218 -0.62 -21.49 7.64
CA GLN A 218 -0.28 -20.24 8.33
C GLN A 218 -0.55 -19.04 7.42
N GLU A 219 -1.03 -17.95 8.02
CA GLU A 219 -1.52 -16.80 7.29
C GLU A 219 -1.16 -15.45 7.90
N LEU A 220 -0.76 -14.54 7.04
CA LEU A 220 -0.56 -13.13 7.33
C LEU A 220 -1.71 -12.32 6.72
N TRP A 221 -2.32 -11.49 7.54
CA TRP A 221 -3.34 -10.53 7.15
C TRP A 221 -2.73 -9.15 7.21
N LEU A 222 -2.87 -8.38 6.14
CA LEU A 222 -2.35 -7.03 6.02
C LEU A 222 -3.49 -6.13 5.60
N LYS A 223 -3.73 -5.04 6.33
CA LYS A 223 -4.63 -3.95 5.93
C LYS A 223 -3.82 -2.69 5.82
N THR A 224 -3.79 -2.11 4.64
CA THR A 224 -3.12 -0.86 4.36
C THR A 224 -4.15 0.15 3.86
N SER A 225 -4.31 1.22 4.61
CA SER A 225 -5.04 2.41 4.18
C SER A 225 -4.04 3.33 3.49
N VAL A 226 -4.21 3.54 2.19
CA VAL A 226 -3.33 4.38 1.38
C VAL A 226 -3.97 5.74 1.19
N PHE A 227 -3.26 6.78 1.60
CA PHE A 227 -3.66 8.17 1.45
C PHE A 227 -3.09 8.77 0.17
N ALA A 228 -3.92 9.49 -0.58
CA ALA A 228 -3.51 10.15 -1.80
C ALA A 228 -4.27 11.46 -2.00
N VAL A 229 -3.54 12.57 -2.01
CA VAL A 229 -4.07 13.90 -2.26
C VAL A 229 -3.19 14.63 -3.26
N SER A 230 -3.78 15.11 -4.36
CA SER A 230 -3.05 15.95 -5.32
C SER A 230 -3.11 17.43 -4.90
N SER A 231 -2.07 18.18 -5.26
CA SER A 231 -2.04 19.66 -5.16
C SER A 231 -3.13 20.35 -6.01
N ASN A 232 -3.65 19.67 -7.04
CA ASN A 232 -4.51 20.28 -8.07
C ASN A 232 -6.02 20.05 -7.83
N VAL A 233 -6.42 19.50 -6.68
CA VAL A 233 -7.83 19.13 -6.40
C VAL A 233 -8.77 20.36 -6.22
N GLY A 234 -8.25 21.58 -6.39
CA GLY A 234 -9.01 22.84 -6.31
C GLY A 234 -9.97 23.13 -7.47
N GLU A 235 -9.96 22.38 -8.57
CA GLU A 235 -10.84 22.68 -9.72
C GLU A 235 -12.19 21.94 -9.73
N GLY A 236 -12.36 20.89 -8.90
CA GLY A 236 -13.59 20.07 -8.87
C GLY A 236 -14.25 19.84 -7.51
N ARG A 237 -13.56 20.11 -6.39
CA ARG A 237 -14.10 19.99 -5.03
C ARG A 237 -14.24 21.39 -4.41
N GLN A 238 -15.17 22.19 -4.92
CA GLN A 238 -15.59 23.43 -4.25
C GLN A 238 -16.26 23.06 -2.91
N GLY A 239 -15.49 23.02 -1.82
CA GLY A 239 -16.07 22.87 -0.48
C GLY A 239 -15.15 22.35 0.62
N ASP A 240 -14.03 21.68 0.29
CA ASP A 240 -13.22 21.04 1.33
C ASP A 240 -12.00 21.89 1.73
N VAL A 241 -12.19 22.67 2.79
CA VAL A 241 -11.20 23.59 3.39
C VAL A 241 -10.30 22.86 4.41
N ALA A 242 -10.50 21.55 4.60
CA ALA A 242 -9.76 20.77 5.58
C ALA A 242 -8.25 20.76 5.28
N GLY A 243 -7.44 21.10 6.29
CA GLY A 243 -6.00 21.02 6.21
C GLY A 243 -5.50 19.59 6.03
N LEU A 244 -4.29 19.42 5.50
CA LEU A 244 -3.64 18.12 5.27
C LEU A 244 -3.67 17.24 6.54
N LYS A 245 -3.39 17.83 7.70
CA LYS A 245 -3.39 17.12 8.99
C LYS A 245 -4.76 16.55 9.35
N GLU A 246 -5.84 17.29 9.09
CA GLU A 246 -7.21 16.83 9.36
C GLU A 246 -7.57 15.65 8.45
N ARG A 247 -7.24 15.77 7.15
CA ARG A 247 -7.49 14.72 6.15
C ARG A 247 -6.72 13.43 6.46
N TRP A 248 -5.47 13.57 6.89
CA TRP A 248 -4.62 12.47 7.36
C TRP A 248 -5.13 11.82 8.66
N SER A 249 -5.81 12.59 9.53
CA SER A 249 -6.30 12.11 10.82
C SER A 249 -7.63 11.34 10.72
N ARG A 250 -8.16 11.11 9.51
CA ARG A 250 -9.42 10.39 9.25
C ARG A 250 -9.22 9.14 8.39
N PRO A 251 -8.38 8.18 8.82
CA PRO A 251 -8.20 6.94 8.07
C PRO A 251 -9.46 6.06 8.13
N PRO A 252 -9.65 5.16 7.15
CA PRO A 252 -10.71 4.14 7.17
C PRO A 252 -10.67 3.24 8.42
N THR A 253 -11.82 3.08 9.07
CA THR A 253 -12.00 2.29 10.31
C THR A 253 -12.45 0.85 10.06
N ILE A 254 -12.03 0.26 8.94
CA ILE A 254 -12.40 -1.12 8.58
C ILE A 254 -11.48 -2.09 9.32
N GLU A 255 -12.05 -3.06 10.03
CA GLU A 255 -11.30 -4.06 10.80
C GLU A 255 -10.78 -5.18 9.90
N VAL A 256 -9.55 -5.64 10.17
CA VAL A 256 -8.91 -6.75 9.45
C VAL A 256 -9.76 -8.03 9.51
N GLU A 257 -10.44 -8.27 10.63
CA GLU A 257 -11.28 -9.46 10.86
C GLU A 257 -12.53 -9.49 9.96
N SER A 258 -12.99 -8.34 9.49
CA SER A 258 -14.13 -8.25 8.56
C SER A 258 -13.80 -8.91 7.21
N PHE A 259 -12.51 -9.07 6.86
CA PHE A 259 -12.06 -9.59 5.57
C PHE A 259 -12.53 -11.02 5.29
N GLU A 260 -12.72 -11.87 6.30
CA GLU A 260 -13.29 -13.21 6.10
C GLU A 260 -14.74 -13.18 5.66
N GLN A 261 -15.53 -12.30 6.26
CA GLN A 261 -16.93 -12.14 5.88
C GLN A 261 -17.03 -11.64 4.44
N ILE A 262 -16.14 -10.72 4.05
CA ILE A 262 -16.09 -10.21 2.68
C ILE A 262 -15.73 -11.32 1.70
N LEU A 263 -14.68 -12.10 1.98
CA LEU A 263 -14.28 -13.20 1.10
C LEU A 263 -15.32 -14.31 1.00
N HIS A 264 -16.08 -14.60 2.07
CA HIS A 264 -17.15 -15.61 2.01
C HIS A 264 -18.36 -15.16 1.20
N ASN A 265 -18.63 -13.86 1.14
CA ASN A 265 -19.78 -13.28 0.44
C ASN A 265 -19.52 -13.00 -1.05
N MET A 266 -18.35 -13.37 -1.59
CA MET A 266 -17.93 -13.17 -3.00
C MET A 266 -17.63 -14.46 -3.75
#